data_AF-A0AAV5S4Y7-F1
#
_entry.id   AF-A0AAV5S4Y7-F1
#
_cell.length_a   1.000
_cell.length_b   1.000
_cell.length_c   1.000
_cell.angle_alpha   90.00
_cell.angle_beta   90.00
_cell.angle_gamma   90.00
#
_symmetry.space_group_name_H-M   'P 1'
#
loop_
_entity.id
_entity.type
_entity.pdbx_description
1 polymer ?
#
loop_
_entity_poly.entity_id
_entity_poly.type
_entity_poly.pdbx_seq_one_letter_code
_entity_poly.pdbx_strand_id
1 'polypeptide(L)'
;MLSALRTSVVSRYAGFCTSAVTLAARGVPTASQLRSLKIDELKARKPKKPLNGYMLFSNDHRDAIAAKNPGKSPNDIFRLIGKEWCELSEQDKQPYLDEAARKLEAHKAEVKQFEQSLPPKKPAGPFIQFSQDIRQRLNEEYPAMSFGEKSKITSARWAALSEEERQEYKDRYSKQIILWKAAVDAY
;
A
#
# COMPACT_ATOMS: atom_id res chain seq x y z
N MET A 1 0.44 -24.51 -86.20
CA MET A 1 0.95 -23.13 -86.33
C MET A 1 1.54 -22.76 -84.98
N LEU A 2 2.84 -22.96 -84.77
CA LEU A 2 3.95 -22.04 -85.03
C LEU A 2 4.07 -20.89 -84.00
N SER A 3 5.23 -20.87 -83.32
CA SER A 3 5.94 -19.72 -82.72
C SER A 3 5.36 -19.12 -81.41
N ALA A 4 6.01 -19.12 -80.24
CA ALA A 4 7.34 -18.58 -79.83
C ALA A 4 7.41 -17.03 -80.04
N LEU A 5 7.87 -16.15 -79.13
CA LEU A 5 8.95 -16.09 -78.14
C LEU A 5 8.61 -14.97 -77.10
N ARG A 6 8.82 -15.11 -75.79
CA ARG A 6 10.06 -14.91 -75.00
C ARG A 6 10.55 -13.44 -74.93
N THR A 7 10.44 -12.83 -73.74
CA THR A 7 11.61 -12.13 -73.15
C THR A 7 11.55 -12.16 -71.61
N SER A 8 12.67 -12.62 -71.06
CA SER A 8 13.00 -12.71 -69.64
C SER A 8 13.79 -11.45 -69.25
N VAL A 9 13.59 -10.94 -68.04
CA VAL A 9 14.67 -10.25 -67.31
C VAL A 9 14.80 -10.85 -65.91
N VAL A 10 15.87 -11.61 -65.81
CA VAL A 10 16.65 -12.07 -64.67
C VAL A 10 16.96 -10.96 -63.66
N SER A 11 16.84 -11.24 -62.35
CA SER A 11 17.86 -10.90 -61.31
C SER A 11 17.42 -11.49 -59.95
N ARG A 12 18.01 -12.60 -59.47
CA ARG A 12 19.12 -12.69 -58.49
C ARG A 12 18.89 -11.78 -57.26
N TYR A 13 18.78 -12.27 -56.02
CA TYR A 13 19.75 -13.01 -55.20
C TYR A 13 18.98 -13.89 -54.18
N ALA A 14 19.24 -15.19 -54.06
CA ALA A 14 20.28 -15.80 -53.23
C ALA A 14 20.07 -15.60 -51.71
N GLY A 15 19.56 -16.67 -51.08
CA GLY A 15 19.83 -17.21 -49.75
C GLY A 15 20.13 -16.28 -48.58
N PHE A 16 19.43 -16.51 -47.47
CA PHE A 16 20.09 -16.78 -46.18
C PHE A 16 19.13 -17.54 -45.26
N CYS A 17 19.42 -18.82 -45.02
CA CYS A 17 19.15 -19.43 -43.72
C CYS A 17 20.00 -18.68 -42.70
N THR A 18 19.40 -17.89 -41.82
CA THR A 18 20.00 -17.57 -40.52
C THR A 18 18.88 -17.34 -39.53
N SER A 19 18.77 -18.29 -38.62
CA SER A 19 18.47 -18.08 -37.21
C SER A 19 17.21 -17.29 -36.87
N ALA A 20 16.34 -17.94 -36.11
CA ALA A 20 15.68 -17.30 -34.99
C ALA A 20 16.77 -16.60 -34.15
N VAL A 21 17.13 -15.37 -34.55
CA VAL A 21 17.97 -14.48 -33.77
C VAL A 21 17.11 -14.14 -32.58
N THR A 22 17.43 -14.83 -31.49
CA THR A 22 17.23 -14.42 -30.12
C THR A 22 17.39 -12.90 -30.00
N LEU A 23 16.29 -12.15 -30.13
CA LEU A 23 16.28 -10.79 -29.62
C LEU A 23 16.04 -10.92 -28.12
N ALA A 24 17.15 -11.14 -27.41
CA ALA A 24 17.20 -11.09 -25.97
C ALA A 24 16.55 -9.79 -25.47
N ALA A 25 15.70 -9.94 -24.45
CA ALA A 25 15.77 -9.13 -23.25
C ALA A 25 15.80 -7.60 -23.43
N ARG A 26 14.80 -7.02 -24.11
CA ARG A 26 14.35 -5.68 -23.72
C ARG A 26 13.32 -5.85 -22.61
N GLY A 27 13.79 -5.72 -21.38
CA GLY A 27 13.05 -5.95 -20.14
C GLY A 27 11.89 -4.98 -19.93
N VAL A 28 10.82 -5.14 -20.70
CA VAL A 28 9.53 -4.51 -20.40
C VAL A 28 9.04 -5.12 -19.08
N PRO A 29 8.85 -4.32 -18.02
CA PRO A 29 8.39 -4.85 -16.75
C PRO A 29 7.01 -5.48 -16.94
N THR A 30 6.84 -6.67 -16.38
CA THR A 30 5.53 -7.33 -16.29
C THR A 30 4.53 -6.47 -15.49
N ALA A 31 3.24 -6.71 -15.66
CA ALA A 31 2.21 -6.02 -14.87
C ALA A 31 2.41 -6.17 -13.35
N SER A 32 2.96 -7.30 -12.89
CA SER A 32 3.33 -7.52 -11.49
C SER A 32 4.48 -6.61 -11.06
N GLN A 33 5.53 -6.51 -11.88
CA GLN A 33 6.67 -5.63 -11.62
C GLN A 33 6.26 -4.15 -11.62
N LEU A 34 5.41 -3.72 -12.56
CA LEU A 34 4.86 -2.36 -12.59
C LEU A 34 4.05 -2.03 -11.32
N ARG A 35 3.24 -2.98 -10.82
CA ARG A 35 2.51 -2.82 -9.55
C ARG A 35 3.46 -2.69 -8.37
N SER A 36 4.51 -3.52 -8.30
CA SER A 36 5.49 -3.44 -7.22
C SER A 36 6.21 -2.09 -7.21
N LEU A 37 6.70 -1.65 -8.37
CA LEU A 37 7.35 -0.34 -8.51
C LEU A 37 6.43 0.81 -8.08
N LYS A 38 5.14 0.74 -8.45
CA LYS A 38 4.17 1.76 -8.02
C LYS A 38 3.95 1.75 -6.52
N ILE A 39 3.88 0.57 -5.91
CA ILE A 39 3.75 0.42 -4.45
C ILE A 39 4.97 1.02 -3.75
N ASP A 40 6.18 0.78 -4.26
CA ASP A 40 7.40 1.27 -3.64
C ASP A 40 7.57 2.79 -3.82
N GLU A 41 7.18 3.34 -4.96
CA GLU A 41 7.07 4.80 -5.17
C GLU A 41 6.10 5.44 -4.16
N LEU A 42 4.91 4.84 -3.97
CA LEU A 42 3.93 5.33 -2.99
C LEU A 42 4.45 5.23 -1.55
N LYS A 43 5.17 4.15 -1.20
CA LYS A 43 5.82 4.01 0.12
C LYS A 43 6.89 5.06 0.33
N ALA A 44 7.68 5.39 -0.70
CA ALA A 44 8.73 6.39 -0.60
C ALA A 44 8.18 7.81 -0.41
N ARG A 45 7.04 8.13 -1.05
CA ARG A 45 6.35 9.42 -0.90
C ARG A 45 5.54 9.54 0.40
N LYS A 46 5.13 8.43 1.00
CA LYS A 46 4.35 8.44 2.24
C LYS A 46 5.18 9.08 3.36
N PRO A 47 4.64 10.08 4.10
CA PRO A 47 5.31 10.63 5.26
C PRO A 47 5.74 9.51 6.22
N LYS A 48 6.96 9.60 6.75
CA LYS A 48 7.50 8.62 7.71
C LYS A 48 6.99 8.94 9.11
N LYS A 49 6.74 7.91 9.91
CA LYS A 49 6.33 8.09 11.31
C LYS A 49 7.41 8.85 12.08
N PRO A 50 7.04 9.85 12.90
CA PRO A 50 7.99 10.58 13.73
C PRO A 50 8.53 9.69 14.84
N LEU A 51 9.63 10.13 15.45
CA LEU A 51 10.22 9.49 16.62
C LEU A 51 9.29 9.62 17.83
N ASN A 52 9.20 8.56 18.63
CA ASN A 52 8.50 8.58 19.91
C ASN A 52 9.40 9.20 21.01
N GLY A 53 8.85 9.46 22.20
CA GLY A 53 9.58 10.15 23.28
C GLY A 53 10.89 9.44 23.66
N TYR A 54 10.86 8.11 23.79
CA TYR A 54 12.07 7.32 24.05
C TYR A 54 13.13 7.47 22.95
N MET A 55 12.73 7.46 21.67
CA MET A 55 13.66 7.60 20.56
C MET A 55 14.26 9.02 20.48
N LEU A 56 13.50 10.04 20.87
CA LEU A 56 14.02 11.41 21.01
C LEU A 56 15.07 11.48 22.12
N PHE A 57 14.74 10.97 23.31
CA PHE A 57 15.68 10.86 24.43
C PHE A 57 16.95 10.07 24.07
N SER A 58 16.76 8.92 23.42
CA SER A 58 17.85 8.05 22.97
C SER A 58 18.80 8.76 22.03
N ASN A 59 18.29 9.53 21.07
CA ASN A 59 19.14 10.31 20.16
C ASN A 59 19.98 11.36 20.90
N ASP A 60 19.39 12.06 21.87
CA ASP A 60 20.07 13.12 22.61
C ASP A 60 21.13 12.57 23.58
N HIS A 61 20.91 11.38 24.14
CA HIS A 61 21.76 10.79 25.18
C HIS A 61 22.76 9.76 24.66
N ARG A 62 22.54 9.21 23.46
CA ARG A 62 23.37 8.13 22.89
C ARG A 62 24.84 8.50 22.80
N ASP A 63 25.16 9.69 22.31
CA ASP A 63 26.55 10.10 22.11
C ASP A 63 27.25 10.36 23.46
N ALA A 64 26.52 10.91 24.45
CA ALA A 64 27.03 11.11 25.80
C ALA A 64 27.32 9.77 26.51
N ILE A 65 26.42 8.80 26.39
CA ILE A 65 26.60 7.47 27.00
C ILE A 65 27.70 6.68 26.28
N ALA A 66 27.80 6.80 24.95
CA ALA A 66 28.89 6.21 24.17
C ALA A 66 30.25 6.79 24.57
N ALA A 67 30.35 8.11 24.78
CA ALA A 67 31.58 8.76 25.22
C ALA A 67 32.01 8.33 26.63
N LYS A 68 31.05 8.12 27.55
CA LYS A 68 31.31 7.57 28.89
C LYS A 68 31.68 6.09 28.90
N ASN A 69 31.36 5.37 27.82
CA ASN A 69 31.57 3.93 27.71
C ASN A 69 32.36 3.57 26.42
N PRO A 70 33.60 4.06 26.28
CA PRO A 70 34.41 3.75 25.11
C PRO A 70 34.63 2.24 24.99
N GLY A 71 34.47 1.70 23.77
CA GLY A 71 34.67 0.27 23.48
C GLY A 71 33.47 -0.64 23.72
N LYS A 72 32.34 -0.14 24.26
CA LYS A 72 31.08 -0.92 24.30
C LYS A 72 30.43 -1.02 22.92
N SER A 73 29.74 -2.13 22.67
CA SER A 73 28.99 -2.30 21.42
C SER A 73 27.79 -1.34 21.38
N PRO A 74 27.34 -0.90 20.20
CA PRO A 74 26.13 -0.07 20.08
C PRO A 74 24.90 -0.70 20.75
N ASN A 75 24.78 -2.03 20.74
CA ASN A 75 23.70 -2.75 21.42
C ASN A 75 23.76 -2.59 22.94
N ASP A 76 24.97 -2.56 23.52
CA ASP A 76 25.13 -2.33 24.96
C ASP A 76 24.81 -0.88 25.33
N ILE A 77 25.16 0.08 24.47
CA ILE A 77 24.78 1.48 24.64
C ILE A 77 23.25 1.62 24.62
N PHE A 78 22.54 0.97 23.69
CA PHE A 78 21.07 0.99 23.67
C PHE A 78 20.44 0.36 24.93
N ARG A 79 21.04 -0.70 25.49
CA ARG A 79 20.57 -1.26 26.77
C ARG A 79 20.73 -0.28 27.92
N LEU A 80 21.84 0.46 27.96
CA LEU A 80 22.08 1.49 28.97
C LEU A 80 21.09 2.65 28.84
N ILE A 81 20.87 3.17 27.63
CA ILE A 81 19.86 4.20 27.35
C ILE A 81 18.46 3.74 27.81
N GLY A 82 18.10 2.50 27.49
CA GLY A 82 16.81 1.93 27.90
C GLY A 82 16.65 1.87 29.42
N LYS A 83 17.73 1.55 30.14
CA LYS A 83 17.74 1.57 31.61
C LYS A 83 17.57 2.99 32.15
N GLU A 84 18.34 3.95 31.63
CA GLU A 84 18.23 5.36 32.04
C GLU A 84 16.82 5.91 31.81
N TRP A 85 16.20 5.61 30.66
CA TRP A 85 14.82 6.00 30.37
C TRP A 85 13.80 5.44 31.37
N CYS A 86 13.96 4.20 31.83
CA CYS A 86 13.09 3.62 32.84
C CYS A 86 13.27 4.27 34.23
N GLU A 87 14.50 4.69 34.56
CA GLU A 87 14.85 5.33 35.83
C GLU A 87 14.50 6.82 35.89
N LEU A 88 14.35 7.48 34.73
CA LEU A 88 13.91 8.88 34.62
C LEU A 88 12.54 9.10 35.27
N SER A 89 12.39 10.26 35.93
CA SER A 89 11.10 10.66 36.48
C SER A 89 10.11 11.03 35.37
N GLU A 90 8.83 10.96 35.67
CA GLU A 90 7.76 11.37 34.75
C GLU A 90 7.89 12.83 34.33
N GLN A 91 8.40 13.69 35.22
CA GLN A 91 8.66 15.11 34.92
C GLN A 91 9.76 15.27 33.87
N ASP A 92 10.81 14.45 33.94
CA ASP A 92 11.93 14.50 32.98
C ASP A 92 11.58 13.81 31.65
N LYS A 93 10.67 12.84 31.68
CA LYS A 93 10.12 12.20 30.47
C LYS A 93 9.16 13.13 29.74
N GLN A 94 8.43 13.97 30.47
CA GLN A 94 7.32 14.78 29.93
C GLN A 94 7.72 15.63 28.71
N PRO A 95 8.86 16.34 28.68
CA PRO A 95 9.27 17.11 27.50
C PRO A 95 9.42 16.26 26.24
N TYR A 96 9.94 15.04 26.35
CA TYR A 96 10.09 14.12 25.22
C TYR A 96 8.74 13.55 24.76
N LEU A 97 7.83 13.29 25.70
CA LEU A 97 6.49 12.82 25.40
C LEU A 97 5.66 13.90 24.71
N ASP A 98 5.73 15.14 25.19
CA ASP A 98 5.05 16.30 24.61
C ASP A 98 5.57 16.60 23.21
N GLU A 99 6.90 16.59 23.02
CA GLU A 99 7.50 16.79 21.71
C GLU A 99 7.13 15.65 20.74
N ALA A 100 7.12 14.40 21.21
CA ALA A 100 6.68 13.27 20.40
C ALA A 100 5.20 13.39 20.02
N ALA A 101 4.34 13.84 20.93
CA ALA A 101 2.93 14.10 20.66
C ALA A 101 2.76 15.21 19.61
N ARG A 102 3.50 16.32 19.74
CA ARG A 102 3.51 17.42 18.77
C ARG A 102 3.92 16.95 17.38
N LYS A 103 5.01 16.18 17.28
CA LYS A 103 5.46 15.60 16.01
C LYS A 103 4.44 14.62 15.43
N LEU A 104 3.77 13.83 16.28
CA LEU A 104 2.73 12.90 15.86
C LEU A 104 1.52 13.62 15.27
N GLU A 105 1.07 14.73 15.87
CA GLU A 105 -0.02 15.53 15.33
C GLU A 105 0.35 16.18 13.99
N ALA A 106 1.56 16.75 13.88
CA ALA A 106 2.06 17.28 12.60
C ALA A 106 2.10 16.18 11.53
N HIS A 107 2.60 14.99 11.87
CA HIS A 107 2.63 13.85 10.97
C HIS A 107 1.23 13.40 10.54
N LYS A 108 0.22 13.41 11.43
CA LYS A 108 -1.17 13.09 11.04
C LYS A 108 -1.68 14.07 9.98
N ALA A 109 -1.36 15.36 10.10
CA ALA A 109 -1.72 16.35 9.10
C ALA A 109 -1.01 16.10 7.76
N GLU A 110 0.30 15.81 7.77
CA GLU A 110 1.06 15.45 6.58
C GLU A 110 0.51 14.19 5.90
N VAL A 111 0.18 13.15 6.67
CA VAL A 111 -0.42 11.92 6.16
C VAL A 111 -1.78 12.20 5.53
N LYS A 112 -2.61 13.04 6.16
CA LYS A 112 -3.91 13.43 5.60
C LYS A 112 -3.74 14.14 4.26
N GLN A 113 -2.79 15.08 4.17
CA GLN A 113 -2.48 15.77 2.91
C GLN A 113 -1.94 14.80 1.85
N PHE A 114 -1.06 13.88 2.24
CA PHE A 114 -0.57 12.83 1.35
C PHE A 114 -1.71 11.94 0.83
N GLU A 115 -2.63 11.51 1.69
CA GLU A 115 -3.79 10.70 1.30
C GLU A 115 -4.73 11.44 0.34
N GLN A 116 -4.89 12.76 0.50
CA GLN A 116 -5.65 13.60 -0.43
C GLN A 116 -4.96 13.76 -1.78
N SER A 117 -3.62 13.66 -1.82
CA SER A 117 -2.84 13.67 -3.06
C SER A 117 -2.86 12.34 -3.81
N LEU A 118 -3.48 11.29 -3.26
CA LEU A 118 -3.59 10.01 -3.95
C LEU A 118 -4.81 10.00 -4.88
N PRO A 119 -4.76 9.20 -5.97
CA PRO A 119 -5.94 8.97 -6.79
C PRO A 119 -7.13 8.49 -5.93
N PRO A 120 -8.36 8.84 -6.31
CA PRO A 120 -9.55 8.40 -5.60
C PRO A 120 -9.57 6.88 -5.37
N LYS A 121 -9.92 6.45 -4.16
CA LYS A 121 -10.03 5.02 -3.83
C LYS A 121 -11.22 4.41 -4.57
N LYS A 122 -11.02 3.22 -5.13
CA LYS A 122 -12.09 2.46 -5.78
C LYS A 122 -13.19 2.13 -4.74
N PRO A 123 -14.48 2.32 -5.07
CA PRO A 123 -15.56 1.97 -4.17
C PRO A 123 -15.55 0.47 -3.86
N ALA A 124 -15.98 0.13 -2.64
CA ALA A 124 -16.12 -1.25 -2.21
C ALA A 124 -17.17 -1.99 -3.05
N GLY A 125 -16.98 -3.28 -3.33
CA GLY A 125 -17.96 -4.06 -4.08
C GLY A 125 -19.26 -4.33 -3.29
N PRO A 126 -20.33 -4.81 -3.94
CA PRO A 126 -21.66 -4.99 -3.33
C PRO A 126 -21.65 -5.76 -2.00
N PHE A 127 -20.99 -6.93 -1.97
CA PHE A 127 -20.86 -7.74 -0.76
C PHE A 127 -20.12 -7.03 0.38
N ILE A 128 -19.08 -6.25 0.06
CA ILE A 128 -18.30 -5.54 1.07
C ILE A 128 -19.11 -4.39 1.68
N GLN A 129 -19.91 -3.70 0.86
CA GLN A 129 -20.84 -2.67 1.35
C GLN A 129 -21.89 -3.29 2.29
N PHE A 130 -22.52 -4.39 1.87
CA PHE A 130 -23.41 -5.16 2.73
C PHE A 130 -22.72 -5.62 4.02
N SER A 131 -21.48 -6.11 3.92
CA SER A 131 -20.71 -6.56 5.07
C SER A 131 -20.45 -5.42 6.06
N GLN A 132 -20.23 -4.19 5.60
CA GLN A 132 -20.07 -3.02 6.47
C GLN A 132 -21.36 -2.70 7.21
N ASP A 133 -22.49 -2.65 6.50
CA ASP A 133 -23.82 -2.39 7.06
C ASP A 133 -24.19 -3.43 8.13
N ILE A 134 -23.98 -4.71 7.84
CA ILE A 134 -24.28 -5.81 8.77
C ILE A 134 -23.28 -5.88 9.90
N ARG A 135 -22.00 -5.63 9.66
CA ARG A 135 -20.97 -5.69 10.70
C ARG A 135 -21.23 -4.67 11.81
N GLN A 136 -21.75 -3.49 11.47
CA GLN A 136 -22.16 -2.51 12.48
C GLN A 136 -23.24 -3.09 13.39
N ARG A 137 -24.33 -3.62 12.80
CA ARG A 137 -25.42 -4.27 13.55
C ARG A 137 -24.92 -5.46 14.39
N LEU A 138 -24.07 -6.31 13.83
CA LEU A 138 -23.50 -7.46 14.54
C LEU A 138 -22.56 -7.06 15.69
N ASN A 139 -21.90 -5.90 15.61
CA ASN A 139 -21.09 -5.41 16.70
C ASN A 139 -21.94 -4.90 17.88
N GLU A 140 -23.11 -4.35 17.58
CA GLU A 140 -24.08 -3.90 18.58
C GLU A 140 -24.84 -5.09 19.20
N GLU A 141 -25.30 -6.04 18.38
CA GLU A 141 -26.02 -7.25 18.83
C GLU A 141 -25.11 -8.24 19.55
N TYR A 142 -23.85 -8.39 19.12
CA TYR A 142 -22.90 -9.39 19.62
C TYR A 142 -21.53 -8.78 19.93
N PRO A 143 -21.40 -7.88 20.91
CA PRO A 143 -20.14 -7.17 21.17
C PRO A 143 -18.98 -8.12 21.55
N ALA A 144 -19.26 -9.20 22.29
CA ALA A 144 -18.27 -10.17 22.75
C ALA A 144 -17.92 -11.26 21.71
N MET A 145 -18.67 -11.37 20.61
CA MET A 145 -18.44 -12.40 19.59
C MET A 145 -17.20 -12.06 18.75
N SER A 146 -16.44 -13.09 18.38
CA SER A 146 -15.23 -12.91 17.58
C SER A 146 -15.55 -12.38 16.18
N PHE A 147 -14.59 -11.69 15.58
CA PHE A 147 -14.72 -11.25 14.20
C PHE A 147 -14.97 -12.42 13.23
N GLY A 148 -14.32 -13.57 13.46
CA GLY A 148 -14.47 -14.75 12.60
C GLY A 148 -15.90 -15.28 12.56
N GLU A 149 -16.58 -15.35 13.71
CA GLU A 149 -17.98 -15.76 13.80
C GLU A 149 -18.91 -14.74 13.15
N LYS A 150 -18.71 -13.44 13.41
CA LYS A 150 -19.45 -12.36 12.76
C LYS A 150 -19.30 -12.39 11.23
N SER A 151 -18.11 -12.75 10.73
CA SER A 151 -17.87 -12.91 9.30
C SER A 151 -18.66 -14.07 8.71
N LYS A 152 -18.77 -15.20 9.42
CA LYS A 152 -19.60 -16.34 8.97
C LYS A 152 -21.08 -15.95 8.90
N ILE A 153 -21.58 -15.25 9.92
CA ILE A 153 -22.96 -14.73 9.96
C ILE A 153 -23.20 -13.77 8.79
N THR A 154 -22.26 -12.85 8.53
CA THR A 154 -22.38 -11.90 7.41
C THR A 154 -22.48 -12.62 6.07
N SER A 155 -21.60 -13.59 5.81
CA SER A 155 -21.65 -14.37 4.55
C SER A 155 -22.95 -15.16 4.41
N ALA A 156 -23.46 -15.76 5.49
CA ALA A 156 -24.73 -16.47 5.49
C ALA A 156 -25.91 -15.52 5.22
N ARG A 157 -25.92 -14.33 5.84
CA ARG A 157 -26.94 -13.31 5.61
C ARG A 157 -26.92 -12.80 4.16
N TRP A 158 -25.74 -12.61 3.54
CA TRP A 158 -25.64 -12.24 2.12
C TRP A 158 -26.24 -13.29 1.17
N ALA A 159 -25.99 -14.57 1.45
CA ALA A 159 -26.54 -15.67 0.67
C ALA A 159 -28.07 -15.76 0.80
N ALA A 160 -28.60 -15.40 1.97
CA ALA A 160 -30.04 -15.40 2.26
C ALA A 160 -30.79 -14.15 1.79
N LEU A 161 -30.11 -13.09 1.32
CA LEU A 161 -30.77 -11.90 0.78
C LEU A 161 -31.65 -12.24 -0.42
N SER A 162 -32.76 -11.51 -0.53
CA SER A 162 -33.59 -11.54 -1.74
C SER A 162 -32.80 -11.00 -2.94
N GLU A 163 -33.24 -11.33 -4.15
CA GLU A 163 -32.54 -10.82 -5.35
C GLU A 163 -32.72 -9.30 -5.46
N GLU A 164 -33.86 -8.76 -5.04
CA GLU A 164 -34.13 -7.32 -5.00
C GLU A 164 -33.16 -6.59 -4.06
N GLU A 165 -32.98 -7.09 -2.84
CA GLU A 165 -32.03 -6.53 -1.86
C GLU A 165 -30.60 -6.60 -2.40
N ARG A 166 -30.23 -7.74 -3.00
CA ARG A 166 -28.92 -7.91 -3.62
C ARG A 166 -28.71 -6.96 -4.80
N GLN A 167 -29.76 -6.70 -5.58
CA GLN A 167 -29.74 -5.80 -6.72
C GLN A 167 -29.52 -4.35 -6.30
N GLU A 168 -30.09 -3.90 -5.18
CA GLU A 168 -29.84 -2.56 -4.65
C GLU A 168 -28.34 -2.30 -4.41
N TYR A 169 -27.64 -3.27 -3.81
CA TYR A 169 -26.19 -3.17 -3.61
C TYR A 169 -25.41 -3.15 -4.94
N LYS A 170 -25.85 -3.93 -5.95
CA LYS A 170 -25.24 -3.93 -7.29
C LYS A 170 -25.44 -2.58 -7.99
N ASP A 171 -26.64 -1.99 -7.89
CA ASP A 171 -26.98 -0.71 -8.51
C ASP A 171 -26.22 0.45 -7.85
N ARG A 172 -26.16 0.43 -6.51
CA ARG A 172 -25.36 1.39 -5.73
C ARG A 172 -23.90 1.36 -6.14
N TYR A 173 -23.30 0.17 -6.21
CA TYR A 173 -21.92 0.01 -6.70
C TYR A 173 -21.75 0.45 -8.15
N SER A 174 -22.73 0.18 -9.03
CA SER A 174 -22.70 0.58 -10.44
C SER A 174 -22.68 2.11 -10.62
N LYS A 175 -23.46 2.84 -9.81
CA LYS A 175 -23.41 4.31 -9.79
C LYS A 175 -22.06 4.81 -9.28
N GLN A 176 -21.57 4.25 -8.16
CA GLN A 176 -20.30 4.64 -7.57
C GLN A 176 -19.10 4.37 -8.48
N ILE A 177 -19.09 3.26 -9.23
CA ILE A 177 -17.96 2.94 -10.11
C ILE A 177 -17.91 3.87 -11.33
N ILE A 178 -19.06 4.34 -11.83
CA ILE A 178 -19.11 5.34 -12.90
C ILE A 178 -18.53 6.67 -12.39
N LEU A 179 -18.98 7.13 -11.22
CA LEU A 179 -18.46 8.35 -10.59
C LEU A 179 -16.96 8.25 -10.29
N TRP A 180 -16.50 7.09 -9.79
CA TRP A 180 -15.09 6.85 -9.50
C TRP A 180 -14.23 6.88 -10.76
N LYS A 181 -14.68 6.26 -11.87
CA LYS A 181 -13.96 6.33 -13.15
C LYS A 181 -13.82 7.78 -13.61
N ALA A 182 -14.91 8.55 -13.62
CA ALA A 182 -14.87 9.96 -13.98
C ALA A 182 -13.93 10.79 -13.07
N ALA A 183 -13.90 10.50 -11.77
CA ALA A 183 -13.02 11.16 -10.83
C ALA A 183 -11.53 10.78 -11.01
N VAL A 184 -11.24 9.54 -11.40
CA VAL A 184 -9.88 9.08 -11.72
C VAL A 184 -9.39 9.70 -13.03
N ASP A 185 -10.26 9.83 -14.03
CA ASP A 185 -9.90 10.44 -15.31
C ASP A 185 -9.63 11.96 -15.18
N ALA A 186 -10.19 12.60 -14.15
CA ALA A 186 -10.00 14.02 -13.85
C ALA A 186 -8.81 14.32 -12.91
N TYR A 187 -8.18 13.29 -12.34
CA TYR A 187 -7.02 13.39 -11.44
C TYR A 187 -5.70 13.38 -12.22
#